data_AF-A0A150NZF0-F1
#
_entry.id   AF-A0A150NZF0-F1
#
_cell.length_a   1.000
_cell.length_b   1.000
_cell.length_c   1.000
_cell.angle_alpha   90.00
_cell.angle_beta   90.00
_cell.angle_gamma   90.00
#
_symmetry.space_group_name_H-M   'P 1'
#
loop_
_entity.id
_entity.type
_entity.pdbx_description
1 polymer ?
#
loop_
_entity_poly.entity_id
_entity_poly.type
_entity_poly.pdbx_seq_one_letter_code
_entity_poly.pdbx_strand_id
1 'polypeptide(L)'
;MDAAHVDRVEHAIREARSLPISKLPRAGLTDSAQGELERRLLQRGLERHGSSIRVPIDVQLRALLRAGADVPLVGITRRVKGARKAEIERVVSRLVRAKQACIVVRGQREKVVSAEARVLNPAEMTRLRKVAEGLAGLFKMIGRKGEARAILRDDLAALLGDDLAALLDGAENRGPERAAPGSQSSSATPVAPRQLVELALRRLEDPKLKIVRIPDLVRSLDGKLSVAEVHHALSQAADGGAIELQPDAGSEFLPTEDAVLCPTGPRDTVFSCARLLSP
;
A
#
# COMPACT_ATOMS: atom_id res chain seq x y z
N MET A 1 -34.08 -24.35 21.68
CA MET A 1 -33.58 -23.28 20.81
C MET A 1 -33.17 -23.89 19.48
N ASP A 2 -33.77 -23.42 18.39
CA ASP A 2 -33.56 -23.93 17.03
C ASP A 2 -32.17 -23.57 16.48
N ALA A 3 -31.53 -24.50 15.76
CA ALA A 3 -30.22 -24.30 15.13
C ALA A 3 -30.24 -23.13 14.13
N ALA A 4 -31.32 -23.00 13.35
CA ALA A 4 -31.47 -21.92 12.39
C ALA A 4 -31.55 -20.53 13.04
N HIS A 5 -31.97 -20.44 14.31
CA HIS A 5 -31.90 -19.19 15.07
C HIS A 5 -30.44 -18.84 15.42
N VAL A 6 -29.66 -19.81 15.91
CA VAL A 6 -28.24 -19.60 16.25
C VAL A 6 -27.44 -19.20 15.01
N ASP A 7 -27.69 -19.83 13.87
CA ASP A 7 -27.02 -19.52 12.59
C ASP A 7 -27.29 -18.09 12.14
N ARG A 8 -28.54 -17.63 12.23
CA ARG A 8 -28.91 -16.24 11.89
C ARG A 8 -28.24 -15.22 12.80
N VAL A 9 -28.21 -15.48 14.10
CA VAL A 9 -27.56 -14.58 15.07
C VAL A 9 -26.06 -14.55 14.85
N GLU A 10 -25.43 -15.70 14.63
CA GLU A 10 -24.00 -15.78 14.30
C GLU A 10 -23.68 -15.00 13.02
N HIS A 11 -24.47 -15.20 11.97
CA HIS A 11 -24.29 -14.49 10.70
C HIS A 11 -24.33 -12.98 10.90
N ALA A 12 -25.33 -12.48 11.63
CA ALA A 12 -25.45 -11.06 11.98
C ALA A 12 -24.24 -10.53 12.78
N ILE A 13 -23.71 -11.33 13.73
CA ILE A 13 -22.50 -10.95 14.48
C ILE A 13 -21.27 -10.92 13.56
N ARG A 14 -21.12 -11.87 12.64
CA ARG A 14 -19.98 -11.92 11.71
C ARG A 14 -20.02 -10.78 10.71
N GLU A 15 -21.20 -10.44 10.21
CA GLU A 15 -21.44 -9.30 9.32
C GLU A 15 -21.13 -7.97 10.04
N ALA A 16 -21.72 -7.74 11.20
CA ALA A 16 -21.51 -6.54 12.01
C ALA A 16 -20.14 -6.49 12.70
N ARG A 17 -19.43 -7.63 12.76
CA ARG A 17 -18.19 -7.92 13.51
C ARG A 17 -18.27 -7.79 15.03
N SER A 18 -19.25 -7.07 15.55
CA SER A 18 -19.58 -6.98 16.97
C SER A 18 -21.03 -6.54 17.14
N LEU A 19 -21.77 -7.21 18.03
CA LEU A 19 -23.12 -6.84 18.41
C LEU A 19 -23.26 -6.75 19.94
N PRO A 20 -23.83 -5.66 20.48
CA PRO A 20 -24.27 -5.62 21.87
C PRO A 20 -25.26 -6.74 22.17
N ILE A 21 -25.17 -7.35 23.36
CA ILE A 21 -26.08 -8.39 23.84
C ILE A 21 -27.53 -7.88 23.89
N SER A 22 -27.73 -6.56 24.04
CA SER A 22 -29.05 -5.91 23.98
C SER A 22 -29.66 -5.88 22.58
N LYS A 23 -28.84 -5.99 21.52
CA LYS A 23 -29.28 -5.97 20.11
C LYS A 23 -29.38 -7.35 19.49
N LEU A 24 -29.05 -8.41 20.24
CA LEU A 24 -29.28 -9.76 19.77
C LEU A 24 -30.80 -9.98 19.63
N PRO A 25 -31.28 -10.68 18.60
CA PRO A 25 -32.69 -11.00 18.45
C PRO A 25 -33.19 -11.78 19.68
N ARG A 26 -33.91 -11.10 20.57
CA ARG A 26 -34.42 -11.66 21.84
C ARG A 26 -35.86 -12.14 21.78
N ALA A 27 -36.54 -11.96 20.65
CA ALA A 27 -37.98 -12.17 20.54
C ALA A 27 -38.38 -13.57 21.06
N GLY A 28 -39.00 -13.61 22.25
CA GLY A 28 -39.51 -14.82 22.88
C GLY A 28 -38.50 -15.68 23.66
N LEU A 29 -37.27 -15.22 23.91
CA LEU A 29 -36.28 -16.00 24.67
C LEU A 29 -36.36 -15.71 26.17
N THR A 30 -36.39 -16.76 26.99
CA THR A 30 -36.20 -16.68 28.45
C THR A 30 -34.72 -16.43 28.79
N ASP A 31 -34.42 -15.98 30.02
CA ASP A 31 -33.03 -15.77 30.46
C ASP A 31 -32.16 -17.03 30.33
N SER A 32 -32.73 -18.21 30.61
CA SER A 32 -32.08 -19.51 30.42
C SER A 32 -31.77 -19.78 28.94
N ALA A 33 -32.71 -19.47 28.04
CA ALA A 33 -32.51 -19.62 26.60
C ALA A 33 -31.48 -18.61 26.04
N GLN A 34 -31.39 -17.41 26.62
CA GLN A 34 -30.37 -16.42 26.28
C GLN A 34 -28.96 -16.88 26.70
N GLY A 35 -28.81 -17.45 27.90
CA GLY A 35 -27.55 -18.05 28.33
C GLY A 35 -27.11 -19.22 27.45
N GLU A 36 -28.06 -20.03 26.99
CA GLU A 36 -27.79 -21.12 26.03
C GLU A 36 -27.37 -20.60 24.65
N LEU A 37 -28.00 -19.53 24.16
CA LEU A 37 -27.60 -18.86 22.91
C LEU A 37 -26.16 -18.36 22.99
N GLU A 38 -25.82 -17.66 24.06
CA GLU A 38 -24.46 -17.16 24.29
C GLU A 38 -23.45 -18.30 24.29
N ARG A 39 -23.71 -19.37 25.07
CA ARG A 39 -22.81 -20.54 25.12
C ARG A 39 -22.58 -21.15 23.73
N ARG A 40 -23.62 -21.29 22.91
CA ARG A 40 -23.48 -21.82 21.55
C ARG A 40 -22.69 -20.90 20.63
N LEU A 41 -22.91 -19.58 20.72
CA LEU A 41 -22.14 -18.60 19.94
C LEU A 41 -20.64 -18.63 20.32
N LEU A 42 -20.32 -18.78 21.60
CA LEU A 42 -18.95 -18.94 22.08
C LEU A 42 -18.31 -20.25 21.58
N GLN A 43 -19.06 -21.35 21.58
CA GLN A 43 -18.60 -22.64 21.02
C GLN A 43 -18.29 -22.56 19.52
N ARG A 44 -18.93 -21.63 18.79
CA ARG A 44 -18.66 -21.37 17.36
C ARG A 44 -17.52 -20.37 17.12
N GLY A 45 -16.75 -20.06 18.15
CA GLY A 45 -15.54 -19.24 18.06
C GLY A 45 -15.79 -17.74 18.04
N LEU A 46 -16.98 -17.29 18.46
CA LEU A 46 -17.18 -15.88 18.83
C LEU A 46 -16.68 -15.63 20.25
N GLU A 47 -16.38 -14.37 20.60
CA GLU A 47 -15.92 -14.00 21.93
C GLU A 47 -16.87 -13.02 22.62
N ARG A 48 -17.06 -13.19 23.93
CA ARG A 48 -17.76 -12.22 24.77
C ARG A 48 -16.79 -11.11 25.15
N HIS A 49 -17.19 -9.87 24.96
CA HIS A 49 -16.46 -8.70 25.43
C HIS A 49 -17.41 -7.70 26.09
N GLY A 50 -17.33 -7.59 27.41
CA GLY A 50 -18.23 -6.75 28.20
C GLY A 50 -19.69 -7.13 27.97
N SER A 51 -20.47 -6.16 27.48
CA SER A 51 -21.90 -6.29 27.14
C SER A 51 -22.15 -6.63 25.67
N SER A 52 -21.15 -7.15 24.94
CA SER A 52 -21.24 -7.49 23.51
C SER A 52 -20.66 -8.87 23.21
N ILE A 53 -21.11 -9.46 22.10
CA ILE A 53 -20.47 -10.61 21.46
C ILE A 53 -19.83 -10.11 20.17
N ARG A 54 -18.56 -10.49 19.92
CA ARG A 54 -17.80 -10.03 18.77
C ARG A 54 -17.05 -11.18 18.10
N VAL A 55 -16.66 -10.97 16.85
CA VAL A 55 -15.67 -11.81 16.18
C VAL A 55 -14.30 -11.54 16.83
N PRO A 56 -13.49 -12.56 17.14
CA PRO A 56 -12.17 -12.37 17.73
C PRO A 56 -11.31 -11.36 16.97
N ILE A 57 -10.61 -10.49 17.70
CA ILE A 57 -9.82 -9.39 17.12
C ILE A 57 -8.77 -9.89 16.14
N ASP A 58 -8.12 -11.02 16.46
CA ASP A 58 -7.12 -11.66 15.61
C ASP A 58 -7.74 -12.18 14.30
N VAL A 59 -8.95 -12.74 14.36
CA VAL A 59 -9.70 -13.17 13.18
C VAL A 59 -10.07 -11.97 12.31
N GLN A 60 -10.56 -10.87 12.90
CA GLN A 60 -10.87 -9.65 12.16
C GLN A 60 -9.62 -9.06 11.48
N LEU A 61 -8.51 -8.96 12.19
CA LEU A 61 -7.25 -8.43 11.65
C LEU A 61 -6.69 -9.33 10.54
N ARG A 62 -6.64 -10.65 10.74
CA ARG A 62 -6.17 -11.58 9.71
C ARG A 62 -7.05 -11.53 8.46
N ALA A 63 -8.37 -11.39 8.61
CA ALA A 63 -9.26 -11.21 7.47
C ALA A 63 -8.95 -9.92 6.69
N LEU A 64 -8.69 -8.81 7.38
CA LEU A 64 -8.26 -7.56 6.75
C LEU A 64 -6.91 -7.70 6.02
N LEU A 65 -5.92 -8.35 6.64
CA LEU A 65 -4.60 -8.54 6.05
C LEU A 65 -4.63 -9.48 4.84
N ARG A 66 -5.44 -10.55 4.89
CA ARG A 66 -5.64 -11.47 3.75
C ARG A 66 -6.34 -10.80 2.57
N ALA A 67 -7.21 -9.84 2.83
CA ALA A 67 -7.84 -9.04 1.78
C ALA A 67 -6.86 -8.03 1.13
N GLY A 68 -5.57 -8.05 1.49
CA GLY A 68 -4.56 -7.13 0.95
C GLY A 68 -4.68 -5.69 1.48
N ALA A 69 -5.46 -5.47 2.54
CA ALA A 69 -5.62 -4.13 3.09
C ALA A 69 -4.41 -3.71 3.93
N ASP A 70 -3.87 -2.52 3.64
CA ASP A 70 -2.98 -1.83 4.57
C ASP A 70 -3.79 -1.28 5.76
N VAL A 71 -3.58 -1.80 6.96
CA VAL A 71 -4.36 -1.39 8.13
C VAL A 71 -3.61 -0.29 8.89
N PRO A 72 -4.06 0.97 8.89
CA PRO A 72 -3.39 2.02 9.64
C PRO A 72 -3.50 1.76 11.15
N LEU A 73 -2.40 1.92 11.90
CA LEU A 73 -2.43 1.84 13.36
C LEU A 73 -3.23 3.00 13.97
N VAL A 74 -3.08 4.19 13.40
CA VAL A 74 -3.91 5.35 13.75
C VAL A 74 -5.33 5.13 13.23
N GLY A 75 -6.29 5.11 14.16
CA GLY A 75 -7.71 4.90 13.82
C GLY A 75 -8.06 3.44 13.50
N ILE A 76 -7.23 2.47 13.90
CA ILE A 76 -7.47 1.03 13.66
C ILE A 76 -8.82 0.53 14.20
N THR A 77 -9.34 1.16 15.26
CA THR A 77 -10.67 0.90 15.84
C THR A 77 -11.83 1.20 14.88
N ARG A 78 -11.60 1.96 13.80
CA ARG A 78 -12.61 2.15 12.74
C ARG A 78 -12.75 0.90 11.86
N ARG A 79 -11.69 0.11 11.74
CA ARG A 79 -11.60 -1.09 10.88
C ARG A 79 -11.88 -2.39 11.65
N VAL A 80 -11.46 -2.46 12.90
CA VAL A 80 -11.71 -3.58 13.82
C VAL A 80 -12.80 -3.17 14.81
N LYS A 81 -13.94 -3.88 14.79
CA LYS A 81 -15.10 -3.52 15.61
C LYS A 81 -15.09 -4.24 16.95
N GLY A 82 -15.66 -3.57 17.95
CA GLY A 82 -15.86 -4.11 19.29
C GLY A 82 -14.60 -4.17 20.15
N ALA A 83 -13.49 -3.53 19.76
CA ALA A 83 -12.20 -3.64 20.43
C ALA A 83 -11.63 -2.29 20.88
N ARG A 84 -10.95 -2.26 22.03
CA ARG A 84 -10.18 -1.11 22.49
C ARG A 84 -8.83 -1.04 21.78
N LYS A 85 -8.28 0.17 21.62
CA LYS A 85 -6.96 0.40 21.00
C LYS A 85 -5.86 -0.50 21.59
N ALA A 86 -5.77 -0.56 22.92
CA ALA A 86 -4.77 -1.38 23.61
C ALA A 86 -4.96 -2.91 23.42
N GLU A 87 -6.18 -3.40 23.14
CA GLU A 87 -6.37 -4.81 22.77
C GLU A 87 -5.85 -5.08 21.36
N ILE A 88 -6.15 -4.18 20.42
CA ILE A 88 -5.71 -4.29 19.04
C ILE A 88 -4.18 -4.25 18.97
N GLU A 89 -3.53 -3.31 19.66
CA GLU A 89 -2.06 -3.21 19.70
C GLU A 89 -1.39 -4.46 20.26
N ARG A 90 -2.01 -5.10 21.27
CA ARG A 90 -1.53 -6.39 21.80
C ARG A 90 -1.65 -7.51 20.78
N VAL A 91 -2.74 -7.56 20.02
CA VAL A 91 -2.91 -8.56 18.95
C VAL A 91 -1.95 -8.30 17.79
N VAL A 92 -1.79 -7.04 17.36
CA VAL A 92 -0.81 -6.66 16.33
C VAL A 92 0.59 -7.07 16.76
N SER A 93 1.00 -6.72 17.99
CA SER A 93 2.32 -7.10 18.54
C SER A 93 2.53 -8.60 18.52
N ARG A 94 1.49 -9.39 18.84
CA ARG A 94 1.54 -10.85 18.80
C ARG A 94 1.70 -11.37 17.37
N LEU A 95 0.95 -10.84 16.41
CA LEU A 95 1.05 -11.22 15.00
C LEU A 95 2.43 -10.89 14.41
N VAL A 96 2.99 -9.73 14.78
CA VAL A 96 4.35 -9.32 14.36
C VAL A 96 5.41 -10.25 14.95
N ARG A 97 5.34 -10.55 16.26
CA ARG A 97 6.25 -11.52 16.90
C ARG A 97 6.15 -12.91 16.27
N ALA A 98 4.95 -13.32 15.88
CA ALA A 98 4.70 -14.58 15.20
C ALA A 98 5.07 -14.56 13.69
N LYS A 99 5.63 -13.46 13.17
CA LYS A 99 5.95 -13.26 11.74
C LYS A 99 4.74 -13.45 10.81
N GLN A 100 3.54 -13.16 11.28
CA GLN A 100 2.29 -13.22 10.51
C GLN A 100 1.84 -11.86 9.98
N ALA A 101 2.44 -10.79 10.49
CA ALA A 101 2.24 -9.42 10.03
C ALA A 101 3.53 -8.63 10.20
N CYS A 102 3.65 -7.50 9.53
CA CYS A 102 4.73 -6.54 9.78
C CYS A 102 4.17 -5.12 9.87
N ILE A 103 4.89 -4.26 10.59
CA ILE A 103 4.58 -2.83 10.67
C ILE A 103 5.48 -2.11 9.67
N VAL A 104 4.87 -1.33 8.79
CA VAL A 104 5.55 -0.55 7.76
C VAL A 104 5.21 0.92 7.91
N VAL A 105 6.11 1.79 7.45
CA VAL A 105 5.88 3.23 7.38
C VAL A 105 5.53 3.59 5.95
N ARG A 106 4.32 4.14 5.73
CA ARG A 106 3.87 4.62 4.41
C ARG A 106 3.31 6.03 4.56
N GLY A 107 3.95 7.01 3.93
CA GLY A 107 3.54 8.43 3.99
C GLY A 107 3.53 8.98 5.41
N GLN A 108 4.58 8.73 6.19
CA GLN A 108 4.74 9.12 7.60
C GLN A 108 3.77 8.45 8.59
N ARG A 109 3.01 7.44 8.17
CA ARG A 109 2.09 6.70 9.05
C ARG A 109 2.48 5.24 9.14
N GLU A 110 2.41 4.71 10.35
CA GLU A 110 2.56 3.28 10.60
C GLU A 110 1.29 2.52 10.17
N LYS A 111 1.51 1.47 9.41
CA LYS A 111 0.48 0.56 8.94
C LYS A 111 0.90 -0.87 9.22
N VAL A 112 -0.07 -1.74 9.48
CA VAL A 112 0.11 -3.18 9.58
C VAL A 112 -0.23 -3.77 8.22
N VAL A 113 0.67 -4.58 7.68
CA VAL A 113 0.49 -5.31 6.43
C VAL A 113 0.77 -6.80 6.65
N SER A 114 0.34 -7.62 5.70
CA SER A 114 0.59 -9.06 5.72
C SER A 114 2.10 -9.35 5.78
N ALA A 115 2.49 -10.48 6.37
CA ALA A 115 3.88 -10.95 6.31
C ALA A 115 4.35 -11.23 4.87
N GLU A 116 3.41 -11.51 3.96
CA GLU A 116 3.67 -11.73 2.53
C GLU A 116 3.86 -10.42 1.75
N ALA A 117 3.65 -9.26 2.40
CA ALA A 117 3.87 -7.99 1.75
C ALA A 117 5.34 -7.84 1.33
N ARG A 118 5.57 -7.22 0.17
CA ARG A 118 6.90 -6.91 -0.34
C ARG A 118 7.52 -5.77 0.47
N VAL A 119 8.09 -6.13 1.62
CA VAL A 119 8.73 -5.21 2.55
C VAL A 119 10.23 -5.52 2.65
N LEU A 120 11.00 -4.47 2.89
CA LEU A 120 12.43 -4.60 3.11
C LEU A 120 12.69 -5.46 4.36
N ASN A 121 13.50 -6.49 4.22
CA ASN A 121 13.99 -7.29 5.33
C ASN A 121 15.03 -6.50 6.16
N PRO A 122 15.44 -6.98 7.34
CA PRO A 122 16.39 -6.26 8.18
C PRO A 122 17.74 -5.96 7.49
N ALA A 123 18.26 -6.88 6.68
CA ALA A 123 19.52 -6.66 5.97
C ALA A 123 19.39 -5.59 4.86
N GLU A 124 18.27 -5.63 4.13
CA GLU A 124 17.90 -4.62 3.14
C GLU A 124 17.73 -3.24 3.79
N MET A 125 17.06 -3.17 4.94
CA MET A 125 16.93 -1.94 5.72
C MET A 125 18.29 -1.40 6.21
N THR A 126 19.21 -2.26 6.60
CA THR A 126 20.58 -1.86 6.98
C THR A 126 21.34 -1.30 5.78
N ARG A 127 21.27 -1.93 4.60
CA ARG A 127 21.87 -1.41 3.37
C ARG A 127 21.29 -0.05 2.99
N LEU A 128 19.96 0.07 2.99
CA LEU A 128 19.28 1.33 2.70
C LEU A 128 19.71 2.44 3.67
N ARG A 129 19.88 2.13 4.97
CA ARG A 129 20.37 3.08 5.95
C ARG A 129 21.78 3.58 5.61
N LYS A 130 22.71 2.69 5.26
CA LYS A 130 24.08 3.07 4.88
C LYS A 130 24.09 4.01 3.68
N VAL A 131 23.31 3.68 2.64
CA VAL A 131 23.17 4.55 1.46
C VAL A 131 22.61 5.91 1.85
N ALA A 132 21.56 5.95 2.68
CA ALA A 132 20.95 7.20 3.15
C ALA A 132 21.92 8.06 3.98
N GLU A 133 22.72 7.45 4.86
CA GLU A 133 23.75 8.13 5.65
C GLU A 133 24.86 8.71 4.77
N GLY A 134 25.29 7.95 3.77
CA GLY A 134 26.27 8.40 2.77
C GLY A 134 25.78 9.61 1.98
N LEU A 135 24.54 9.55 1.45
CA LEU A 135 23.90 10.67 0.76
C LEU A 135 23.77 11.90 1.67
N ALA A 136 23.33 11.71 2.92
CA ALA A 136 23.22 12.80 3.88
C ALA A 136 24.57 13.46 4.15
N GLY A 137 25.65 12.67 4.23
CA GLY A 137 27.03 13.16 4.35
C GLY A 137 27.44 14.03 3.16
N LEU A 138 27.17 13.57 1.94
CA LEU A 138 27.44 14.31 0.71
C LEU A 138 26.66 15.63 0.65
N PHE A 139 25.34 15.61 0.91
CA PHE A 139 24.52 16.82 0.94
C PHE A 139 24.97 17.82 2.01
N LYS A 140 25.43 17.33 3.17
CA LYS A 140 26.00 18.18 4.22
C LYS A 140 27.29 18.88 3.77
N MET A 141 28.10 18.25 2.90
CA MET A 141 29.32 18.85 2.36
C MET A 141 29.04 19.89 1.27
N ILE A 142 28.00 19.66 0.45
CA ILE A 142 27.52 20.63 -0.54
C ILE A 142 26.91 21.86 0.15
N GLY A 143 26.06 21.65 1.16
CA GLY A 143 25.33 22.72 1.85
C GLY A 143 26.18 23.65 2.73
N ARG A 144 27.51 23.50 2.77
CA ARG A 144 28.39 24.41 3.51
C ARG A 144 28.45 25.76 2.79
N LYS A 145 28.33 26.87 3.54
CA LYS A 145 28.42 28.24 3.00
C LYS A 145 29.74 28.44 2.24
N GLY A 146 29.65 29.02 1.05
CA GLY A 146 30.80 29.27 0.17
C GLY A 146 30.42 29.06 -1.30
N GLU A 147 31.41 28.73 -2.11
CA GLU A 147 31.29 28.43 -3.54
C GLU A 147 30.37 27.23 -3.81
N ALA A 148 29.79 27.19 -5.02
CA ALA A 148 28.99 26.06 -5.49
C ALA A 148 29.84 24.78 -5.55
N ARG A 149 29.41 23.75 -4.83
CA ARG A 149 30.07 22.44 -4.79
C ARG A 149 29.24 21.42 -5.56
N ALA A 150 29.89 20.64 -6.40
CA ALA A 150 29.28 19.53 -7.12
C ALA A 150 29.77 18.18 -6.58
N ILE A 151 28.98 17.13 -6.81
CA ILE A 151 29.37 15.73 -6.57
C ILE A 151 29.70 15.10 -7.93
N LEU A 152 30.77 14.31 -7.98
CA LEU A 152 31.09 13.52 -9.16
C LEU A 152 30.05 12.42 -9.36
N ARG A 153 29.64 12.21 -10.61
CA ARG A 153 28.66 11.17 -10.95
C ARG A 153 29.13 9.78 -10.52
N ASP A 154 30.43 9.51 -10.62
CA ASP A 154 31.02 8.23 -10.25
C ASP A 154 30.95 7.95 -8.74
N ASP A 155 31.12 8.98 -7.90
CA ASP A 155 30.98 8.85 -6.44
C ASP A 155 29.53 8.55 -6.06
N LEU A 156 28.58 9.21 -6.73
CA LEU A 156 27.16 8.94 -6.55
C LEU A 156 26.81 7.52 -7.03
N ALA A 157 27.37 7.09 -8.17
CA ALA A 157 27.18 5.75 -8.71
C ALA A 157 27.79 4.66 -7.81
N ALA A 158 28.97 4.88 -7.25
CA ALA A 158 29.59 3.95 -6.29
C ALA A 158 28.76 3.83 -5.01
N LEU A 159 28.14 4.92 -4.56
CA LEU A 159 27.28 4.94 -3.37
C LEU A 159 25.91 4.29 -3.61
N LEU A 160 25.38 4.45 -4.82
CA LEU A 160 24.09 3.89 -5.25
C LEU A 160 24.22 2.55 -5.97
N GLY A 161 25.44 2.02 -6.14
CA GLY A 161 25.75 0.90 -7.05
C GLY A 161 25.17 -0.45 -6.59
N ASP A 162 26.02 -1.45 -6.44
CA ASP A 162 25.61 -2.84 -6.18
C ASP A 162 24.62 -2.99 -5.02
N ASP A 163 24.65 -2.10 -4.02
CA ASP A 163 23.72 -2.09 -2.90
C ASP A 163 22.27 -1.74 -3.30
N LEU A 164 22.04 -0.79 -4.23
CA LEU A 164 20.69 -0.44 -4.68
C LEU A 164 20.18 -1.45 -5.72
N ALA A 165 21.06 -1.93 -6.60
CA ALA A 165 20.73 -3.01 -7.53
C ALA A 165 20.33 -4.27 -6.76
N ALA A 166 21.10 -4.69 -5.75
CA ALA A 166 20.77 -5.83 -4.90
C ALA A 166 19.50 -5.62 -4.05
N LEU A 167 19.16 -4.37 -3.69
CA LEU A 167 17.90 -4.04 -3.03
C LEU A 167 16.68 -4.20 -3.96
N LEU A 168 16.86 -3.94 -5.26
CA LEU A 168 15.80 -4.03 -6.26
C LEU A 168 15.65 -5.48 -6.76
N ASP A 169 16.74 -6.21 -6.97
CA ASP A 169 16.75 -7.60 -7.44
C ASP A 169 16.26 -8.60 -6.37
N GLY A 170 16.49 -8.30 -5.08
CA GLY A 170 16.00 -9.11 -3.95
C GLY A 170 14.47 -9.22 -3.84
N ALA A 171 13.73 -8.39 -4.57
CA ALA A 171 12.26 -8.44 -4.62
C ALA A 171 11.71 -9.59 -5.49
N GLU A 172 12.50 -10.14 -6.42
CA GLU A 172 12.05 -11.16 -7.38
C GLU A 172 12.30 -12.60 -6.90
N ASN A 173 13.22 -12.82 -5.95
CA ASN A 173 13.65 -14.15 -5.51
C ASN A 173 12.98 -14.70 -4.23
N ARG A 174 11.85 -14.13 -3.76
CA ARG A 174 11.09 -14.70 -2.64
C ARG A 174 10.10 -15.78 -3.09
N GLY A 175 10.60 -16.85 -3.69
CA GLY A 175 9.87 -18.11 -3.83
C GLY A 175 9.94 -18.95 -2.54
N PRO A 176 8.96 -19.82 -2.27
CA PRO A 176 9.01 -20.68 -1.09
C PRO A 176 10.19 -21.64 -1.22
N GLU A 177 11.02 -21.65 -0.18
CA GLU A 177 12.16 -22.53 -0.02
C GLU A 177 11.71 -24.00 -0.04
N ARG A 178 11.76 -24.62 -1.22
CA ARG A 178 11.92 -26.07 -1.47
C ARG A 178 12.05 -26.34 -2.98
N ALA A 179 13.29 -26.43 -3.47
CA ALA A 179 13.81 -27.50 -4.35
C ALA A 179 15.08 -27.06 -5.11
N ALA A 180 16.16 -27.82 -4.87
CA ALA A 180 17.33 -28.16 -5.72
C ALA A 180 18.11 -27.08 -6.53
N PRO A 181 19.45 -27.19 -6.59
CA PRO A 181 20.29 -26.31 -7.39
C PRO A 181 20.25 -26.76 -8.86
N GLY A 182 19.63 -25.94 -9.71
CA GLY A 182 19.71 -26.06 -11.16
C GLY A 182 19.93 -24.68 -11.75
N SER A 183 21.14 -24.45 -12.25
CA SER A 183 21.54 -23.28 -13.01
C SER A 183 20.47 -22.88 -14.03
N GLN A 184 20.12 -21.58 -14.05
CA GLN A 184 19.82 -20.87 -15.28
C GLN A 184 19.88 -19.36 -15.01
N SER A 185 20.78 -18.70 -15.74
CA SER A 185 20.84 -17.25 -15.89
C SER A 185 19.46 -16.71 -16.26
N SER A 186 18.85 -15.94 -15.37
CA SER A 186 17.67 -15.14 -15.70
C SER A 186 18.14 -13.85 -16.36
N SER A 187 18.04 -13.79 -17.69
CA SER A 187 18.08 -12.55 -18.45
C SER A 187 17.01 -11.59 -17.91
N ALA A 188 17.42 -10.39 -17.48
CA ALA A 188 16.50 -9.32 -17.08
C ALA A 188 15.47 -9.09 -18.19
N THR A 189 14.21 -9.37 -17.90
CA THR A 189 13.13 -9.12 -18.86
C THR A 189 12.92 -7.60 -18.88
N PRO A 190 13.05 -6.91 -20.03
CA PRO A 190 12.89 -5.47 -20.08
C PRO A 190 11.46 -5.10 -19.63
N VAL A 191 11.36 -4.33 -18.54
CA VAL A 191 10.07 -3.83 -18.03
C VAL A 191 9.46 -2.93 -19.10
N ALA A 192 8.24 -3.26 -19.54
CA ALA A 192 7.60 -2.53 -20.62
C ALA A 192 7.34 -1.06 -20.22
N PRO A 193 7.56 -0.07 -21.11
CA PRO A 193 7.37 1.36 -20.82
C PRO A 193 6.03 1.70 -20.14
N ARG A 194 4.95 1.04 -20.56
CA ARG A 194 3.61 1.17 -19.97
C ARG A 194 3.59 0.88 -18.47
N GLN A 195 4.25 -0.19 -18.03
CA GLN A 195 4.28 -0.58 -16.62
C GLN A 195 5.02 0.45 -15.75
N LEU A 196 6.10 1.03 -16.29
CA LEU A 196 6.85 2.10 -15.62
C LEU A 196 6.01 3.36 -15.47
N VAL A 197 5.27 3.74 -16.51
CA VAL A 197 4.36 4.91 -16.49
C VAL A 197 3.22 4.71 -15.50
N GLU A 198 2.55 3.55 -15.49
CA GLU A 198 1.47 3.24 -14.54
C GLU A 198 1.96 3.27 -13.08
N LEU A 199 3.15 2.74 -12.80
CA LEU A 199 3.74 2.77 -11.47
C LEU A 199 4.08 4.19 -11.02
N ALA A 200 4.61 5.02 -11.93
CA ALA A 200 4.92 6.41 -11.64
C ALA A 200 3.66 7.26 -11.41
N LEU A 201 2.59 7.05 -12.19
CA LEU A 201 1.28 7.67 -11.97
C LEU A 201 0.75 7.39 -10.56
N ARG A 202 0.78 6.12 -10.12
CA ARG A 202 0.32 5.73 -8.77
C ARG A 202 1.17 6.34 -7.65
N ARG A 203 2.46 6.59 -7.91
CA ARG A 203 3.39 7.20 -6.94
C ARG A 203 3.16 8.70 -6.79
N LEU A 204 2.86 9.38 -7.90
CA LEU A 204 2.75 10.84 -7.97
C LEU A 204 1.33 11.36 -7.78
N GLU A 205 0.33 10.48 -7.70
CA GLU A 205 -1.07 10.86 -7.52
C GLU A 205 -1.26 11.79 -6.31
N ASP A 206 -1.84 12.98 -6.55
CA ASP A 206 -2.24 13.87 -5.45
C ASP A 206 -3.37 13.19 -4.64
N PRO A 207 -3.20 13.01 -3.32
CA PRO A 207 -4.15 12.24 -2.51
C PRO A 207 -5.52 12.92 -2.36
N LYS A 208 -5.63 14.23 -2.60
CA LYS A 208 -6.88 15.00 -2.52
C LYS A 208 -7.55 15.14 -3.88
N LEU A 209 -6.80 15.49 -4.91
CA LEU A 209 -7.33 15.81 -6.24
C LEU A 209 -7.43 14.59 -7.16
N LYS A 210 -6.71 13.51 -6.85
CA LYS A 210 -6.67 12.29 -7.67
C LYS A 210 -6.24 12.57 -9.10
N ILE A 211 -5.27 13.46 -9.23
CA ILE A 211 -4.68 13.92 -10.50
C ILE A 211 -3.16 13.86 -10.35
N VAL A 212 -2.48 13.58 -11.46
CA VAL A 212 -1.03 13.66 -11.64
C VAL A 212 -0.76 14.70 -12.72
N ARG A 213 0.19 15.62 -12.48
CA ARG A 213 0.67 16.53 -13.52
C ARG A 213 1.65 15.79 -14.43
N ILE A 214 1.43 15.85 -15.73
CA ILE A 214 2.22 15.13 -16.73
C ILE A 214 3.68 15.61 -16.81
N PRO A 215 4.00 16.92 -16.70
CA PRO A 215 5.39 17.36 -16.65
C PRO A 215 6.18 16.72 -15.49
N ASP A 216 5.54 16.59 -14.32
CA ASP A 216 6.17 15.98 -13.14
C ASP A 216 6.37 14.46 -13.33
N LEU A 217 5.42 13.80 -14.00
CA LEU A 217 5.53 12.40 -14.40
C LEU A 217 6.72 12.18 -15.36
N VAL A 218 6.81 12.97 -16.43
CA VAL A 218 7.89 12.86 -17.43
C VAL A 218 9.25 13.08 -16.78
N ARG A 219 9.39 14.13 -15.96
CA ARG A 219 10.64 14.37 -15.20
C ARG A 219 10.99 13.22 -14.25
N SER A 220 10.01 12.58 -13.64
CA SER A 220 10.26 11.44 -12.74
C SER A 220 10.78 10.19 -13.47
N LEU A 221 10.56 10.13 -14.78
CA LEU A 221 10.96 9.05 -15.68
C LEU A 221 12.17 9.43 -16.56
N ASP A 222 12.74 10.61 -16.35
CA ASP A 222 13.93 11.07 -17.07
C ASP A 222 15.09 10.09 -16.88
N GLY A 223 15.80 9.81 -17.97
CA GLY A 223 16.84 8.79 -18.05
C GLY A 223 16.35 7.34 -18.04
N LYS A 224 15.04 7.07 -17.92
CA LYS A 224 14.45 5.72 -18.04
C LYS A 224 13.65 5.52 -19.31
N LEU A 225 12.88 6.54 -19.69
CA LEU A 225 12.06 6.56 -20.90
C LEU A 225 12.26 7.91 -21.60
N SER A 226 12.23 7.88 -22.93
CA SER A 226 12.09 9.09 -23.72
C SER A 226 10.71 9.72 -23.53
N VAL A 227 10.60 11.03 -23.77
CA VAL A 227 9.31 11.74 -23.72
C VAL A 227 8.27 11.08 -24.64
N ALA A 228 8.68 10.66 -25.84
CA ALA A 228 7.82 9.97 -26.80
C ALA A 228 7.29 8.63 -26.28
N GLU A 229 8.12 7.84 -25.59
CA GLU A 229 7.68 6.58 -24.97
C GLU A 229 6.69 6.82 -23.83
N VAL A 230 6.89 7.86 -23.03
CA VAL A 230 5.94 8.25 -21.98
C VAL A 230 4.62 8.69 -22.59
N HIS A 231 4.64 9.52 -23.64
CA HIS A 231 3.43 9.94 -24.37
C HIS A 231 2.68 8.75 -24.95
N HIS A 232 3.38 7.84 -25.62
CA HIS A 232 2.78 6.64 -26.20
C HIS A 232 2.13 5.76 -25.13
N ALA A 233 2.80 5.55 -24.00
CA ALA A 233 2.27 4.78 -22.88
C ALA A 233 1.03 5.44 -22.24
N LEU A 234 1.02 6.78 -22.12
CA LEU A 234 -0.15 7.53 -21.64
C LEU A 234 -1.34 7.40 -22.59
N SER A 235 -1.12 7.53 -23.90
CA SER A 235 -2.17 7.33 -24.91
C SER A 235 -2.74 5.91 -24.85
N GLN A 236 -1.90 4.88 -24.81
CA GLN A 236 -2.35 3.49 -24.67
C GLN A 236 -3.16 3.25 -23.39
N ALA A 237 -2.76 3.85 -22.27
CA ALA A 237 -3.48 3.72 -21.01
C ALA A 237 -4.84 4.45 -21.05
N ALA A 238 -4.91 5.60 -21.73
CA ALA A 238 -6.15 6.35 -21.92
C ALA A 238 -7.12 5.62 -22.86
N ASP A 239 -6.63 5.12 -24.00
CA ASP A 239 -7.41 4.31 -24.95
C ASP A 239 -7.95 3.03 -24.29
N GLY A 240 -7.16 2.44 -23.38
CA GLY A 240 -7.56 1.29 -22.57
C GLY A 240 -8.47 1.60 -21.38
N GLY A 241 -8.84 2.87 -21.17
CA GLY A 241 -9.71 3.31 -20.07
C GLY A 241 -9.09 3.23 -18.67
N ALA A 242 -7.78 3.03 -18.56
CA ALA A 242 -7.08 2.96 -17.27
C ALA A 242 -6.80 4.35 -16.68
N ILE A 243 -6.74 5.36 -17.53
CA ILE A 243 -6.56 6.75 -17.13
C ILE A 243 -7.45 7.68 -17.96
N GLU A 244 -7.68 8.87 -17.44
CA GLU A 244 -8.30 9.98 -18.16
C GLU A 244 -7.25 11.08 -18.31
N LEU A 245 -6.96 11.50 -19.55
CA LEU A 245 -6.11 12.65 -19.84
C LEU A 245 -6.97 13.91 -19.86
N GLN A 246 -6.54 14.93 -19.11
CA GLN A 246 -7.29 16.17 -18.93
C GLN A 246 -6.41 17.38 -19.29
N PRO A 247 -7.00 18.39 -19.98
CA PRO A 247 -6.36 19.70 -20.08
C PRO A 247 -6.39 20.40 -18.72
N ASP A 248 -5.55 21.41 -18.53
CA ASP A 248 -5.60 22.24 -17.33
C ASP A 248 -6.91 23.06 -17.31
N ALA A 249 -7.60 23.12 -16.16
CA ALA A 249 -8.91 23.73 -16.03
C ALA A 249 -8.88 25.16 -15.43
N GLY A 250 -7.69 25.72 -15.19
CA GLY A 250 -7.55 27.00 -14.47
C GLY A 250 -6.37 27.83 -14.95
N SER A 251 -6.56 29.14 -14.96
CA SER A 251 -5.75 30.17 -15.62
C SER A 251 -4.44 30.53 -14.91
N GLU A 252 -3.46 29.63 -14.90
CA GLU A 252 -2.05 30.02 -14.83
C GLU A 252 -1.31 29.18 -15.87
N PHE A 253 -0.91 29.83 -16.97
CA PHE A 253 -0.39 29.21 -18.18
C PHE A 253 0.60 28.09 -17.86
N LEU A 254 0.33 26.88 -18.36
CA LEU A 254 1.33 25.82 -18.45
C LEU A 254 2.56 26.44 -19.14
N PRO A 255 3.72 26.55 -18.45
CA PRO A 255 4.90 27.16 -19.03
C PRO A 255 5.25 26.49 -20.36
N THR A 256 5.78 27.22 -21.34
CA THR A 256 6.15 26.65 -22.64
C THR A 256 7.09 25.44 -22.49
N GLU A 257 7.95 25.47 -21.48
CA GLU A 257 8.85 24.37 -21.09
C GLU A 257 8.13 23.13 -20.52
N ASP A 258 6.96 23.30 -19.89
CA ASP A 258 6.12 22.20 -19.43
C ASP A 258 5.25 21.67 -20.57
N ALA A 259 4.80 22.55 -21.46
CA ALA A 259 3.94 22.20 -22.59
C ALA A 259 4.60 21.19 -23.53
N VAL A 260 5.92 21.30 -23.75
CA VAL A 260 6.68 20.34 -24.58
C VAL A 260 6.79 18.94 -23.95
N LEU A 261 6.53 18.80 -22.64
CA LEU A 261 6.51 17.52 -21.94
C LEU A 261 5.14 16.85 -21.97
N CYS A 262 4.09 17.54 -22.44
CA CYS A 262 2.73 17.06 -22.41
C CYS A 262 2.32 16.45 -23.77
N PRO A 263 1.54 15.35 -23.79
CA PRO A 263 0.99 14.83 -25.02
C PRO A 263 -0.09 15.76 -25.58
N THR A 264 -0.14 15.85 -26.91
CA THR A 264 -1.16 16.61 -27.63
C THR A 264 -2.32 15.72 -28.05
N GLY A 265 -3.53 16.26 -27.93
CA GLY A 265 -4.78 15.65 -28.34
C GLY A 265 -5.40 16.32 -29.56
N PRO A 266 -6.66 15.96 -29.88
CA PRO A 266 -7.39 16.60 -30.96
C PRO A 266 -7.45 18.12 -30.79
N ARG A 267 -7.38 18.85 -31.92
CA ARG A 267 -7.42 20.32 -31.95
C ARG A 267 -6.31 20.98 -31.12
N ASP A 268 -5.12 20.39 -31.13
CA ASP A 268 -3.93 20.88 -30.42
C ASP A 268 -4.12 21.03 -28.90
N THR A 269 -5.05 20.26 -28.33
CA THR A 269 -5.29 20.25 -26.88
C THR A 269 -4.06 19.68 -26.18
N VAL A 270 -3.45 20.43 -25.27
CA VAL A 270 -2.33 19.92 -24.46
C VAL A 270 -2.89 19.28 -23.19
N PHE A 271 -2.69 17.97 -23.04
CA PHE A 271 -3.07 17.28 -21.81
C PHE A 271 -1.97 17.46 -20.77
N SER A 272 -2.21 18.31 -19.77
CA SER A 272 -1.26 18.58 -18.69
C SER A 272 -1.47 17.72 -17.45
N CYS A 273 -2.62 17.04 -17.37
CA CYS A 273 -3.05 16.26 -16.23
C CYS A 273 -3.50 14.85 -16.64
N ALA A 274 -3.24 13.88 -15.77
CA ALA A 274 -3.76 12.52 -15.88
C ALA A 274 -4.47 12.12 -14.57
N ARG A 275 -5.65 11.51 -14.69
CA ARG A 275 -6.38 10.91 -13.56
C ARG A 275 -6.39 9.41 -13.73
N LEU A 276 -6.01 8.68 -12.68
CA LEU A 276 -6.17 7.23 -12.64
C LEU A 276 -7.65 6.91 -12.53
N LEU A 277 -8.18 6.21 -13.54
CA LEU A 277 -9.51 5.62 -13.48
C LEU A 277 -9.31 4.25 -12.83
N SER A 278 -9.66 4.13 -11.55
CA SER A 278 -9.54 2.85 -10.85
C SER A 278 -10.19 1.73 -11.68
N PRO A 279 -9.53 0.58 -11.89
CA PRO A 279 -10.28 -0.65 -12.10
C PRO A 279 -11.07 -1.01 -10.83
#